data_AF-A0A164T9T4-F1
#
_entry.id   AF-A0A164T9T4-F1
#
_cell.length_a   1.000
_cell.length_b   1.000
_cell.length_c   1.000
_cell.angle_alpha   90.00
_cell.angle_beta   90.00
_cell.angle_gamma   90.00
#
_symmetry.space_group_name_H-M   'P 1'
#
loop_
_entity.id
_entity.type
_entity.pdbx_description
1 polymer ?
#
loop_
_entity_poly.entity_id
_entity_poly.type
_entity_poly.pdbx_seq_one_letter_code
_entity_poly.pdbx_strand_id
1 'polypeptide(L)'
;MQQPDQFEAPDKDFMIVALDLLSGLTEGLGGHIERLIVASNIMQLLYQSMQDPMPEVRQSSFALLGDLTKACFQHVLSCLPEFLPILGQNLNPEFISVCNNATWAIGEIAVKLGNEMHNYIPLFLTQLIAIINRPNTPKTLLENTAITLGRLGFVCPHDVAPHLQQFAQRWCMSLRNIRDNEEKDSAFRGMCNMIAVNPGGIVHDFIFFCDAVASWVSPRPDLKEQFVKILQGFKSQVGEEGWKRFTDQFPPPLRERMSQQYGV
;
A
#
# COMPACT_ATOMS: atom_id res chain seq x y z
N MET A 1 7.78 -20.96 -42.40
CA MET A 1 8.50 -20.16 -41.40
C MET A 1 8.29 -18.70 -41.76
N GLN A 2 7.49 -17.97 -40.99
CA GLN A 2 7.33 -16.53 -41.19
C GLN A 2 8.59 -15.84 -40.64
N GLN A 3 9.21 -14.98 -41.44
CA GLN A 3 10.39 -14.18 -41.06
C GLN A 3 9.92 -13.07 -40.12
N PRO A 4 10.30 -13.07 -38.82
CA PRO A 4 9.82 -12.10 -37.84
C PRO A 4 10.23 -10.65 -38.17
N ASP A 5 11.31 -10.47 -38.93
CA ASP A 5 11.89 -9.16 -39.25
C ASP A 5 11.25 -8.48 -40.48
N GLN A 6 10.21 -9.07 -41.08
CA GLN A 6 9.55 -8.50 -42.27
C GLN A 6 8.39 -7.52 -41.97
N PHE A 7 7.96 -7.41 -40.72
CA PHE A 7 6.86 -6.53 -40.33
C PHE A 7 7.36 -5.45 -39.37
N GLU A 8 6.89 -4.22 -39.60
CA GLU A 8 7.11 -3.12 -38.66
C GLU A 8 6.51 -3.50 -37.30
N ALA A 9 7.25 -3.23 -36.23
CA ALA A 9 6.75 -3.50 -34.88
C ALA A 9 5.45 -2.72 -34.66
N PRO A 10 4.41 -3.34 -34.08
CA PRO A 10 3.14 -2.66 -33.87
C PRO A 10 3.32 -1.47 -32.93
N ASP A 11 2.61 -0.39 -33.20
CA ASP A 11 2.53 0.77 -32.32
C ASP A 11 1.84 0.38 -31.01
N LYS A 12 2.59 0.40 -29.91
CA LYS A 12 2.12 0.00 -28.59
C LYS A 12 1.33 1.10 -27.87
N ASP A 13 1.29 2.32 -28.40
CA ASP A 13 0.46 3.39 -27.83
C ASP A 13 -1.03 3.01 -27.86
N PHE A 14 -1.48 2.29 -28.90
CA PHE A 14 -2.84 1.75 -28.95
C PHE A 14 -3.13 0.78 -27.81
N MET A 15 -2.15 -0.06 -27.45
CA MET A 15 -2.30 -1.00 -26.35
C MET A 15 -2.34 -0.26 -25.01
N ILE A 16 -1.48 0.75 -24.81
CA ILE A 16 -1.46 1.57 -23.59
C ILE A 16 -2.80 2.29 -23.40
N VAL A 17 -3.28 2.99 -24.42
CA VAL A 17 -4.56 3.72 -24.37
C VAL A 17 -5.73 2.77 -24.13
N ALA A 18 -5.73 1.57 -24.73
CA ALA A 18 -6.76 0.58 -24.50
C ALA A 18 -6.75 0.04 -23.06
N LEU A 19 -5.57 -0.23 -22.49
CA LEU A 19 -5.42 -0.66 -21.10
C LEU A 19 -5.89 0.43 -20.12
N ASP A 20 -5.51 1.68 -20.36
CA ASP A 20 -5.93 2.82 -19.53
C ASP A 20 -7.45 3.03 -19.59
N LEU A 21 -8.06 2.92 -20.77
CA LEU A 21 -9.51 2.96 -20.92
C LEU A 21 -10.20 1.83 -20.16
N LEU A 22 -9.68 0.61 -20.25
CA LEU A 22 -10.22 -0.53 -19.50
C LEU A 22 -10.07 -0.31 -17.98
N SER A 23 -8.98 0.29 -17.52
CA SER A 23 -8.78 0.66 -16.11
C SER A 23 -9.88 1.63 -15.67
N GLY A 24 -10.08 2.71 -16.42
CA GLY A 24 -11.12 3.72 -16.13
C GLY A 24 -12.55 3.16 -16.19
N LEU A 25 -12.83 2.24 -17.12
CA LEU A 25 -14.12 1.54 -17.17
C LEU A 25 -14.32 0.64 -15.94
N THR A 26 -13.26 -0.06 -15.52
CA THR A 26 -13.29 -0.95 -14.34
C THR A 26 -13.51 -0.15 -13.07
N GLU A 27 -12.79 0.97 -12.91
CA GLU A 27 -12.97 1.89 -11.78
C GLU A 27 -14.39 2.48 -11.75
N GLY A 28 -14.88 2.97 -12.89
CA GLY A 28 -16.18 3.65 -12.97
C GLY A 28 -17.40 2.71 -12.84
N LEU A 29 -17.32 1.49 -13.38
CA LEU A 29 -18.41 0.51 -13.33
C LEU A 29 -18.36 -0.35 -12.05
N GLY A 30 -17.19 -0.48 -11.41
CA GLY A 30 -16.97 -1.38 -10.29
C GLY A 30 -17.42 -2.81 -10.64
N GLY A 31 -18.14 -3.46 -9.71
CA GLY A 31 -18.61 -4.83 -9.91
C GLY A 31 -19.52 -5.06 -11.13
N HIS A 32 -20.10 -4.01 -11.72
CA HIS A 32 -20.94 -4.16 -12.92
C HIS A 32 -20.14 -4.56 -14.17
N ILE A 33 -18.81 -4.37 -14.18
CA ILE A 33 -17.96 -4.78 -15.30
C ILE A 33 -17.78 -6.30 -15.39
N GLU A 34 -18.08 -7.04 -14.32
CA GLU A 34 -17.76 -8.47 -14.18
C GLU A 34 -18.23 -9.30 -15.39
N ARG A 35 -19.45 -9.06 -15.89
CA ARG A 35 -20.00 -9.80 -17.03
C ARG A 35 -19.15 -9.64 -18.31
N LEU A 36 -18.55 -8.47 -18.50
CA LEU A 36 -17.66 -8.20 -19.63
C LEU A 36 -16.32 -8.90 -19.45
N ILE A 37 -15.80 -8.92 -18.22
CA ILE A 37 -14.55 -9.60 -17.88
C ILE A 37 -14.66 -11.11 -18.14
N VAL A 38 -15.73 -11.74 -17.65
CA VAL A 38 -15.98 -13.19 -17.84
C VAL A 38 -16.14 -13.56 -19.31
N ALA A 39 -16.71 -12.68 -20.12
CA ALA A 39 -16.90 -12.90 -21.56
C ALA A 39 -15.65 -12.60 -22.40
N SER A 40 -14.50 -12.28 -21.78
CA SER A 40 -13.27 -11.86 -22.46
C SER A 40 -12.07 -12.75 -22.11
N ASN A 41 -10.96 -12.54 -22.80
CA ASN A 41 -9.65 -13.14 -22.50
C ASN A 41 -8.71 -12.16 -21.77
N ILE A 42 -9.25 -11.14 -21.09
CA ILE A 42 -8.45 -10.04 -20.53
C ILE A 42 -7.38 -10.51 -19.55
N MET A 43 -7.62 -11.56 -18.76
CA MET A 43 -6.61 -12.09 -17.82
C MET A 43 -5.37 -12.64 -18.53
N GLN A 44 -5.57 -13.30 -19.68
CA GLN A 44 -4.46 -13.82 -20.50
C GLN A 44 -3.68 -12.67 -21.15
N LEU A 45 -4.39 -11.66 -21.68
CA LEU A 45 -3.76 -10.48 -22.27
C LEU A 45 -3.00 -9.69 -21.21
N LEU A 46 -3.57 -9.54 -20.02
CA LEU A 46 -2.95 -8.86 -18.89
C LEU A 46 -1.66 -9.54 -18.47
N TYR A 47 -1.64 -10.88 -18.38
CA TYR A 47 -0.42 -11.65 -18.11
C TYR A 47 0.71 -11.33 -19.10
N GLN A 48 0.39 -11.19 -20.39
CA GLN A 48 1.37 -10.82 -21.42
C GLN A 48 1.80 -9.35 -21.28
N SER A 49 0.85 -8.43 -21.08
CA SER A 49 1.13 -6.99 -20.93
C SER A 49 2.01 -6.68 -19.72
N MET A 50 1.82 -7.40 -18.60
CA MET A 50 2.64 -7.24 -17.39
C MET A 50 4.11 -7.62 -17.59
N GLN A 51 4.42 -8.40 -18.63
CA GLN A 51 5.78 -8.85 -18.98
C GLN A 51 6.35 -8.12 -20.20
N ASP A 52 5.61 -7.15 -20.75
CA ASP A 52 6.03 -6.43 -21.94
C ASP A 52 7.35 -5.68 -21.68
N PRO A 53 8.30 -5.66 -22.63
CA PRO A 53 9.55 -4.89 -22.45
C PRO A 53 9.32 -3.39 -22.29
N MET A 54 8.23 -2.83 -22.84
CA MET A 54 7.90 -1.41 -22.75
C MET A 54 7.32 -1.06 -21.36
N PRO A 55 7.98 -0.18 -20.58
CA PRO A 55 7.54 0.18 -19.24
C PRO A 55 6.09 0.69 -19.16
N GLU A 56 5.66 1.50 -20.12
CA GLU A 56 4.34 2.13 -20.16
C GLU A 56 3.22 1.08 -20.28
N VAL A 57 3.46 0.01 -21.04
CA VAL A 57 2.53 -1.12 -21.12
C VAL A 57 2.38 -1.81 -19.77
N ARG A 58 3.51 -2.06 -19.09
CA ARG A 58 3.50 -2.66 -17.74
C ARG A 58 2.79 -1.75 -16.75
N GLN A 59 3.07 -0.45 -16.78
CA GLN A 59 2.40 0.55 -15.94
C GLN A 59 0.87 0.49 -16.05
N SER A 60 0.34 0.56 -17.28
CA SER A 60 -1.11 0.53 -17.52
C SER A 60 -1.72 -0.83 -17.15
N SER A 61 -0.99 -1.92 -17.40
CA SER A 61 -1.43 -3.27 -16.98
C SER A 61 -1.56 -3.40 -15.46
N PHE A 62 -0.62 -2.84 -14.68
CA PHE A 62 -0.68 -2.89 -13.22
C PHE A 62 -1.80 -2.03 -12.64
N ALA A 63 -2.12 -0.89 -13.28
CA ALA A 63 -3.30 -0.10 -12.92
C ALA A 63 -4.59 -0.91 -13.12
N LEU A 64 -4.76 -1.49 -14.32
CA LEU A 64 -5.92 -2.32 -14.63
C LEU A 64 -6.03 -3.53 -13.68
N LEU A 65 -4.92 -4.17 -13.32
CA LEU A 65 -4.90 -5.28 -12.36
C LEU A 65 -5.47 -4.86 -10.99
N GLY A 66 -5.04 -3.72 -10.45
CA GLY A 66 -5.55 -3.23 -9.18
C GLY A 66 -7.03 -2.83 -9.24
N ASP A 67 -7.49 -2.25 -10.35
CA ASP A 67 -8.91 -1.96 -10.53
C ASP A 67 -9.76 -3.23 -10.64
N LEU A 68 -9.30 -4.24 -11.40
CA LEU A 68 -9.98 -5.54 -11.50
C LEU A 68 -10.01 -6.27 -10.16
N THR A 69 -8.95 -6.12 -9.36
CA THR A 69 -8.88 -6.65 -8.00
C THR A 69 -9.96 -6.04 -7.10
N LYS A 70 -10.19 -4.73 -7.19
CA LYS A 70 -11.28 -4.06 -6.46
C LYS A 70 -12.65 -4.52 -6.95
N ALA A 71 -12.84 -4.57 -8.26
CA ALA A 71 -14.14 -4.77 -8.92
C ALA A 71 -14.63 -6.22 -8.92
N CYS A 72 -13.77 -7.19 -9.24
CA CYS A 72 -14.14 -8.59 -9.44
C CYS A 72 -12.99 -9.57 -9.11
N PHE A 73 -12.54 -9.52 -7.86
CA PHE A 73 -11.39 -10.27 -7.34
C PHE A 73 -11.41 -11.78 -7.65
N GLN A 74 -12.58 -12.41 -7.68
CA GLN A 74 -12.73 -13.85 -7.94
C GLN A 74 -12.09 -14.30 -9.26
N HIS A 75 -12.02 -13.41 -10.27
CA HIS A 75 -11.39 -13.71 -11.57
C HIS A 75 -9.89 -13.44 -11.56
N VAL A 76 -9.41 -12.59 -10.65
CA VAL A 76 -7.98 -12.31 -10.45
C VAL A 76 -7.33 -13.40 -9.58
N LEU A 77 -8.08 -13.93 -8.60
CA LEU A 77 -7.60 -14.88 -7.60
C LEU A 77 -6.87 -16.09 -8.21
N SER A 78 -7.41 -16.67 -9.29
CA SER A 78 -6.82 -17.83 -9.98
C SER A 78 -5.46 -17.53 -10.65
N CYS A 79 -5.16 -16.26 -10.93
CA CYS A 79 -3.96 -15.82 -11.63
C CYS A 79 -2.84 -15.33 -10.69
N LEU A 80 -3.14 -15.16 -9.39
CA LEU A 80 -2.19 -14.60 -8.42
C LEU A 80 -0.84 -15.33 -8.33
N PRO A 81 -0.78 -16.69 -8.40
CA PRO A 81 0.50 -17.39 -8.38
C PRO A 81 1.48 -16.95 -9.48
N GLU A 82 0.95 -16.52 -10.63
CA GLU A 82 1.75 -16.02 -11.75
C GLU A 82 1.95 -14.51 -11.68
N PHE A 83 0.96 -13.76 -11.18
CA PHE A 83 0.97 -12.30 -11.22
C PHE A 83 1.82 -11.67 -10.11
N LEU A 84 1.76 -12.21 -8.88
CA LEU A 84 2.48 -11.64 -7.73
C LEU A 84 4.02 -11.67 -7.91
N PRO A 85 4.65 -12.72 -8.46
CA PRO A 85 6.07 -12.70 -8.81
C PRO A 85 6.43 -11.58 -9.80
N ILE A 86 5.59 -11.33 -10.82
CA ILE A 86 5.83 -10.27 -11.81
C ILE A 86 5.74 -8.89 -11.15
N LEU A 87 4.77 -8.67 -10.27
CA LEU A 87 4.66 -7.43 -9.50
C LEU A 87 5.90 -7.20 -8.65
N GLY A 88 6.38 -8.23 -7.93
CA GLY A 88 7.61 -8.16 -7.13
C GLY A 88 8.84 -7.80 -7.95
N GLN A 89 8.99 -8.35 -9.16
CA GLN A 89 10.08 -8.02 -10.09
C GLN A 89 9.99 -6.57 -10.61
N ASN A 90 8.80 -5.99 -10.66
CA ASN A 90 8.57 -4.62 -11.12
C ASN A 90 8.64 -3.57 -9.99
N LEU A 91 8.99 -3.96 -8.77
CA LEU A 91 9.37 -3.04 -7.69
C LEU A 91 10.78 -2.45 -7.90
N ASN A 92 11.03 -1.93 -9.10
CA ASN A 92 12.24 -1.23 -9.48
C ASN A 92 11.98 0.29 -9.56
N PRO A 93 12.50 1.09 -8.62
CA PRO A 93 12.24 2.53 -8.56
C PRO A 93 13.03 3.36 -9.60
N GLU A 94 13.72 2.72 -10.55
CA GLU A 94 14.17 3.34 -11.81
C GLU A 94 12.99 3.62 -12.75
N PHE A 95 11.98 2.75 -12.76
CA PHE A 95 10.74 2.91 -13.53
C PHE A 95 9.62 3.36 -12.58
N ILE A 96 9.67 4.62 -12.16
CA ILE A 96 8.85 5.19 -11.08
C ILE A 96 7.36 4.86 -11.22
N SER A 97 6.76 5.12 -12.38
CA SER A 97 5.33 4.93 -12.60
C SER A 97 4.93 3.45 -12.63
N VAL A 98 5.78 2.59 -13.19
CA VAL A 98 5.60 1.13 -13.18
C VAL A 98 5.63 0.61 -11.74
N CYS A 99 6.67 0.99 -11.00
CA CYS A 99 6.87 0.61 -9.60
C CYS A 99 5.72 1.11 -8.72
N ASN A 100 5.22 2.32 -8.96
CA ASN A 100 4.08 2.88 -8.25
C ASN A 100 2.81 2.05 -8.44
N ASN A 101 2.47 1.71 -9.68
CA ASN A 101 1.26 0.93 -9.97
C ASN A 101 1.39 -0.52 -9.52
N ALA A 102 2.59 -1.11 -9.63
CA ALA A 102 2.87 -2.44 -9.09
C ALA A 102 2.70 -2.47 -7.58
N THR A 103 3.26 -1.47 -6.88
CA THR A 103 3.12 -1.30 -5.42
C THR A 103 1.65 -1.20 -5.01
N TRP A 104 0.91 -0.30 -5.66
CA TRP A 104 -0.51 -0.10 -5.37
C TRP A 104 -1.34 -1.36 -5.63
N ALA A 105 -1.12 -2.06 -6.75
CA ALA A 105 -1.82 -3.31 -7.07
C ALA A 105 -1.55 -4.41 -6.02
N ILE A 106 -0.31 -4.55 -5.52
CA ILE A 106 0.00 -5.46 -4.41
C ILE A 106 -0.85 -5.12 -3.18
N GLY A 107 -0.98 -3.83 -2.85
CA GLY A 107 -1.80 -3.36 -1.74
C GLY A 107 -3.29 -3.73 -1.89
N GLU A 108 -3.87 -3.51 -3.06
CA GLU A 108 -5.27 -3.89 -3.35
C GLU A 108 -5.47 -5.41 -3.25
N ILE A 109 -4.53 -6.20 -3.79
CA ILE A 109 -4.59 -7.67 -3.72
C ILE A 109 -4.50 -8.13 -2.27
N ALA A 110 -3.61 -7.56 -1.47
CA ALA A 110 -3.43 -7.93 -0.07
C ALA A 110 -4.74 -7.82 0.72
N VAL A 111 -5.47 -6.72 0.55
CA VAL A 111 -6.75 -6.51 1.26
C VAL A 111 -7.81 -7.53 0.86
N LYS A 112 -7.85 -7.95 -0.40
CA LYS A 112 -8.81 -8.95 -0.90
C LYS A 112 -8.43 -10.38 -0.54
N LEU A 113 -7.14 -10.71 -0.61
CA LEU A 113 -6.61 -12.05 -0.35
C LEU A 113 -6.56 -12.37 1.15
N GLY A 114 -6.37 -11.35 1.99
CA GLY A 114 -6.32 -11.53 3.44
C GLY A 114 -5.10 -12.33 3.89
N ASN A 115 -5.30 -13.25 4.83
CA ASN A 115 -4.20 -13.98 5.47
C ASN A 115 -3.41 -14.89 4.51
N GLU A 116 -3.99 -15.28 3.37
CA GLU A 116 -3.27 -16.05 2.34
C GLU A 116 -2.12 -15.26 1.70
N MET A 117 -2.10 -13.93 1.87
CA MET A 117 -0.99 -13.06 1.44
C MET A 117 0.34 -13.43 2.09
N HIS A 118 0.33 -14.10 3.25
CA HIS A 118 1.52 -14.60 3.96
C HIS A 118 2.50 -15.32 3.02
N ASN A 119 1.98 -16.15 2.11
CA ASN A 119 2.80 -16.94 1.18
C ASN A 119 3.60 -16.08 0.18
N TYR A 120 3.19 -14.83 -0.02
CA TYR A 120 3.73 -13.94 -1.05
C TYR A 120 4.54 -12.77 -0.47
N ILE A 121 4.37 -12.45 0.82
CA ILE A 121 5.09 -11.34 1.48
C ILE A 121 6.60 -11.34 1.23
N PRO A 122 7.31 -12.48 1.30
CA PRO A 122 8.75 -12.52 1.02
C PRO A 122 9.16 -12.04 -0.38
N LEU A 123 8.24 -12.03 -1.35
CA LEU A 123 8.53 -11.61 -2.73
C LEU A 123 8.76 -10.09 -2.87
N PHE A 124 8.22 -9.28 -1.96
CA PHE A 124 8.23 -7.82 -2.11
C PHE A 124 8.53 -7.03 -0.82
N LEU A 125 8.46 -7.62 0.38
CA LEU A 125 8.59 -6.86 1.63
C LEU A 125 9.93 -6.10 1.71
N THR A 126 11.03 -6.77 1.40
CA THR A 126 12.37 -6.17 1.42
C THR A 126 12.47 -5.01 0.44
N GLN A 127 11.92 -5.16 -0.77
CA GLN A 127 11.93 -4.14 -1.82
C GLN A 127 11.08 -2.93 -1.41
N LEU A 128 9.88 -3.14 -0.85
CA LEU A 128 9.03 -2.06 -0.35
C LEU A 128 9.71 -1.27 0.78
N ILE A 129 10.38 -1.95 1.72
CA ILE A 129 11.18 -1.31 2.78
C ILE A 129 12.34 -0.51 2.19
N ALA A 130 13.00 -1.02 1.15
CA ALA A 130 14.07 -0.28 0.46
C ALA A 130 13.52 0.97 -0.25
N ILE A 131 12.37 0.87 -0.93
CA ILE A 131 11.74 1.96 -1.67
C ILE A 131 11.34 3.10 -0.72
N ILE A 132 10.68 2.80 0.40
CA ILE A 132 10.21 3.85 1.33
C ILE A 132 11.35 4.61 2.01
N ASN A 133 12.52 3.99 2.11
CA ASN A 133 13.72 4.60 2.66
C ASN A 133 14.61 5.29 1.61
N ARG A 134 14.34 5.07 0.31
CA ARG A 134 15.18 5.59 -0.78
C ARG A 134 15.09 7.13 -0.85
N PRO A 135 16.22 7.85 -0.83
CA PRO A 135 16.23 9.30 -0.97
C PRO A 135 15.75 9.73 -2.36
N ASN A 136 15.24 10.96 -2.46
CA ASN A 136 14.77 11.57 -3.72
C ASN A 136 13.67 10.77 -4.45
N THR A 137 12.90 9.96 -3.71
CA THR A 137 11.76 9.22 -4.24
C THR A 137 10.53 10.12 -4.32
N PRO A 138 9.76 10.12 -5.43
CA PRO A 138 8.56 10.93 -5.55
C PRO A 138 7.53 10.63 -4.46
N LYS A 139 6.84 11.68 -4.03
CA LYS A 139 5.86 11.64 -2.94
C LYS A 139 4.80 10.55 -3.16
N THR A 140 4.20 10.48 -4.35
CA THR A 140 3.15 9.50 -4.68
C THR A 140 3.61 8.06 -4.51
N LEU A 141 4.85 7.74 -4.93
CA LEU A 141 5.42 6.40 -4.75
C LEU A 141 5.65 6.10 -3.27
N LEU A 142 6.14 7.06 -2.48
CA LEU A 142 6.30 6.89 -1.03
C LEU A 142 4.96 6.70 -0.31
N GLU A 143 3.92 7.41 -0.72
CA GLU A 143 2.55 7.28 -0.21
C GLU A 143 1.98 5.89 -0.50
N ASN A 144 2.04 5.43 -1.76
CA ASN A 144 1.57 4.10 -2.15
C ASN A 144 2.39 2.97 -1.49
N THR A 145 3.69 3.15 -1.33
CA THR A 145 4.54 2.19 -0.62
C THR A 145 4.15 2.10 0.85
N ALA A 146 3.89 3.24 1.50
CA ALA A 146 3.43 3.27 2.88
C ALA A 146 2.04 2.62 3.03
N ILE A 147 1.08 2.96 2.17
CA ILE A 147 -0.26 2.35 2.17
C ILE A 147 -0.15 0.83 2.02
N THR A 148 0.69 0.36 1.09
CA THR A 148 0.89 -1.07 0.83
C THR A 148 1.52 -1.79 2.00
N LEU A 149 2.60 -1.26 2.60
CA LEU A 149 3.19 -1.83 3.83
C LEU A 149 2.18 -1.89 4.97
N GLY A 150 1.35 -0.85 5.11
CA GLY A 150 0.24 -0.84 6.06
C GLY A 150 -0.75 -1.95 5.78
N ARG A 151 -1.24 -2.10 4.55
CA ARG A 151 -2.18 -3.16 4.16
C ARG A 151 -1.62 -4.57 4.32
N LEU A 152 -0.34 -4.79 4.05
CA LEU A 152 0.32 -6.06 4.33
C LEU A 152 0.34 -6.36 5.84
N GLY A 153 0.68 -5.37 6.67
CA GLY A 153 0.60 -5.49 8.13
C GLY A 153 -0.83 -5.62 8.67
N PHE A 154 -1.83 -5.16 7.91
CA PHE A 154 -3.24 -5.33 8.26
C PHE A 154 -3.69 -6.78 8.14
N VAL A 155 -3.29 -7.46 7.06
CA VAL A 155 -3.72 -8.84 6.78
C VAL A 155 -2.78 -9.89 7.35
N CYS A 156 -1.50 -9.57 7.52
CA CYS A 156 -0.45 -10.47 8.00
C CYS A 156 0.51 -9.75 8.98
N PRO A 157 0.02 -9.31 10.15
CA PRO A 157 0.81 -8.50 11.07
C PRO A 157 2.06 -9.23 11.58
N HIS A 158 2.01 -10.55 11.78
CA HIS A 158 3.16 -11.31 12.29
C HIS A 158 4.35 -11.36 11.32
N ASP A 159 4.11 -11.21 10.02
CA ASP A 159 5.17 -11.24 9.01
C ASP A 159 5.82 -9.87 8.82
N VAL A 160 5.04 -8.79 8.97
CA VAL A 160 5.52 -7.43 8.69
C VAL A 160 6.01 -6.73 9.96
N ALA A 161 5.39 -6.97 11.12
CA ALA A 161 5.73 -6.32 12.38
C ALA A 161 7.21 -6.50 12.82
N PRO A 162 7.91 -7.62 12.55
CA PRO A 162 9.35 -7.72 12.85
C PRO A 162 10.21 -6.66 12.16
N HIS A 163 9.74 -6.10 11.05
CA HIS A 163 10.44 -5.09 10.25
C HIS A 163 10.00 -3.66 10.57
N LEU A 164 9.11 -3.46 11.53
CA LEU A 164 8.48 -2.17 11.80
C LEU A 164 9.48 -1.03 11.99
N GLN A 165 10.55 -1.28 12.78
CA GLN A 165 11.61 -0.29 13.03
C GLN A 165 12.33 0.18 11.75
N GLN A 166 12.31 -0.62 10.68
CA GLN A 166 13.02 -0.29 9.44
C GLN A 166 12.28 0.75 8.59
N PHE A 167 10.96 0.92 8.79
CA PHE A 167 10.17 1.80 7.92
C PHE A 167 9.22 2.75 8.66
N ALA A 168 8.97 2.54 9.97
CA ALA A 168 7.94 3.27 10.72
C ALA A 168 8.07 4.80 10.62
N GLN A 169 9.29 5.33 10.77
CA GLN A 169 9.54 6.77 10.66
C GLN A 169 9.09 7.33 9.31
N ARG A 170 9.62 6.76 8.21
CA ARG A 170 9.30 7.20 6.83
C ARG A 170 7.83 7.01 6.51
N TRP A 171 7.25 5.91 6.95
CA TRP A 171 5.83 5.60 6.79
C TRP A 171 4.94 6.68 7.41
N CYS A 172 5.23 7.07 8.65
CA CYS A 172 4.48 8.11 9.36
C CYS A 172 4.60 9.47 8.65
N MET A 173 5.82 9.83 8.22
CA MET A 173 6.09 11.06 7.47
C MET A 173 5.36 11.11 6.12
N SER A 174 5.21 9.97 5.44
CA SER A 174 4.47 9.89 4.18
C SER A 174 2.97 10.05 4.39
N LEU A 175 2.38 9.32 5.35
CA LEU A 175 0.91 9.28 5.50
C LEU A 175 0.30 10.44 6.29
N ARG A 176 1.09 11.18 7.09
CA ARG A 176 0.59 12.37 7.84
C ARG A 176 0.00 13.47 6.95
N ASN A 177 0.29 13.47 5.65
CA ASN A 177 -0.15 14.50 4.70
C ASN A 177 -1.26 14.01 3.75
N ILE A 178 -1.70 12.75 3.88
CA ILE A 178 -2.79 12.19 3.08
C ILE A 178 -4.12 12.52 3.75
N ARG A 179 -5.14 12.85 2.92
CA ARG A 179 -6.51 13.06 3.39
C ARG A 179 -7.09 11.77 3.97
N ASP A 180 -8.03 11.91 4.89
CA ASP A 180 -8.72 10.77 5.45
C ASP A 180 -9.57 10.09 4.35
N ASN A 181 -9.17 8.90 3.94
CA ASN A 181 -9.82 8.05 2.94
C ASN A 181 -9.70 6.58 3.34
N GLU A 182 -10.29 5.67 2.54
CA GLU A 182 -10.30 4.24 2.85
C GLU A 182 -8.90 3.60 2.80
N GLU A 183 -8.02 4.10 1.92
CA GLU A 183 -6.64 3.62 1.81
C GLU A 183 -5.85 3.95 3.07
N LYS A 184 -5.91 5.20 3.53
CA LYS A 184 -5.30 5.66 4.79
C LYS A 184 -5.88 4.88 5.98
N ASP A 185 -7.20 4.65 6.02
CA ASP A 185 -7.85 3.88 7.08
C ASP A 185 -7.29 2.46 7.16
N SER A 186 -7.27 1.74 6.03
CA SER A 186 -6.71 0.38 5.96
C SER A 186 -5.23 0.32 6.34
N ALA A 187 -4.43 1.30 5.91
CA ALA A 187 -3.01 1.37 6.22
C ALA A 187 -2.76 1.60 7.72
N PHE A 188 -3.52 2.51 8.36
CA PHE A 188 -3.38 2.77 9.79
C PHE A 188 -3.88 1.63 10.67
N ARG A 189 -4.91 0.89 10.26
CA ARG A 189 -5.28 -0.37 10.94
C ARG A 189 -4.14 -1.37 10.94
N GLY A 190 -3.45 -1.51 9.81
CA GLY A 190 -2.29 -2.37 9.72
C GLY A 190 -1.12 -1.92 10.59
N MET A 191 -0.85 -0.61 10.63
CA MET A 191 0.14 -0.05 11.56
C MET A 191 -0.23 -0.37 13.02
N CYS A 192 -1.49 -0.21 13.40
CA CYS A 192 -1.96 -0.53 14.75
C CYS A 192 -1.80 -2.02 15.08
N ASN A 193 -2.17 -2.91 14.14
CA ASN A 193 -2.00 -4.35 14.30
C ASN A 193 -0.51 -4.73 14.46
N MET A 194 0.36 -4.14 13.65
CA MET A 194 1.81 -4.38 13.75
C MET A 194 2.38 -3.89 15.08
N ILE A 195 1.98 -2.72 15.56
CA ILE A 195 2.40 -2.19 16.87
C ILE A 195 1.90 -3.11 18.00
N ALA A 196 0.69 -3.66 17.89
CA ALA A 196 0.18 -4.61 18.89
C ALA A 196 1.00 -5.91 18.93
N VAL A 197 1.50 -6.38 17.79
CA VAL A 197 2.35 -7.58 17.69
C VAL A 197 3.80 -7.30 18.12
N ASN A 198 4.37 -6.16 17.74
CA ASN A 198 5.74 -5.76 18.06
C ASN A 198 5.80 -4.30 18.56
N PRO A 199 5.40 -4.03 19.81
CA PRO A 199 5.45 -2.68 20.37
C PRO A 199 6.89 -2.12 20.41
N GLY A 200 7.88 -3.00 20.61
CA GLY A 200 9.30 -2.62 20.61
C GLY A 200 9.76 -1.99 19.28
N GLY A 201 9.13 -2.35 18.16
CA GLY A 201 9.48 -1.87 16.84
C GLY A 201 9.16 -0.39 16.58
N ILE A 202 8.28 0.24 17.38
CA ILE A 202 7.89 1.65 17.19
C ILE A 202 8.49 2.59 18.24
N VAL A 203 9.08 2.08 19.33
CA VAL A 203 9.45 2.89 20.52
C VAL A 203 10.32 4.10 20.17
N HIS A 204 11.34 3.92 19.33
CA HIS A 204 12.25 5.00 18.94
C HIS A 204 11.58 6.06 18.05
N ASP A 205 10.58 5.66 17.26
CA ASP A 205 9.89 6.50 16.29
C ASP A 205 8.48 6.89 16.73
N PHE A 206 8.14 6.68 18.02
CA PHE A 206 6.78 6.82 18.51
C PHE A 206 6.24 8.25 18.34
N ILE A 207 7.10 9.27 18.38
CA ILE A 207 6.71 10.66 18.10
C ILE A 207 6.16 10.83 16.68
N PHE A 208 6.72 10.12 15.70
CA PHE A 208 6.22 10.14 14.32
C PHE A 208 4.86 9.47 14.21
N PHE A 209 4.64 8.39 14.97
CA PHE A 209 3.32 7.76 15.05
C PHE A 209 2.27 8.71 15.66
N CYS A 210 2.59 9.41 16.77
CA CYS A 210 1.71 10.41 17.37
C CYS A 210 1.34 11.53 16.38
N ASP A 211 2.32 12.07 15.66
CA ASP A 211 2.09 13.10 14.64
C ASP A 211 1.25 12.58 13.45
N ALA A 212 1.48 11.35 13.02
CA ALA A 212 0.66 10.71 11.98
C ALA A 212 -0.79 10.47 12.44
N VAL A 213 -1.00 10.05 13.70
CA VAL A 213 -2.33 9.90 14.31
C VAL A 213 -3.04 11.25 14.46
N ALA A 214 -2.32 12.30 14.86
CA ALA A 214 -2.86 13.66 14.97
C ALA A 214 -3.18 14.31 13.61
N SER A 215 -2.76 13.71 12.49
CA SER A 215 -3.15 14.14 11.14
C SER A 215 -4.60 13.81 10.78
N TRP A 216 -5.21 12.86 11.49
CA TRP A 216 -6.60 12.45 11.27
C TRP A 216 -7.58 13.53 11.74
N VAL A 217 -8.50 13.90 10.87
CA VAL A 217 -9.57 14.86 11.17
C VAL A 217 -10.77 14.14 11.76
N SER A 218 -11.20 13.06 11.11
CA SER A 218 -12.41 12.31 11.49
C SER A 218 -12.21 10.80 11.31
N PRO A 219 -11.34 10.16 12.12
CA PRO A 219 -11.16 8.72 12.05
C PRO A 219 -12.44 7.98 12.43
N ARG A 220 -12.67 6.79 11.84
CA ARG A 220 -13.79 5.92 12.23
C ARG A 220 -13.67 5.56 13.71
N PRO A 221 -14.79 5.37 14.45
CA PRO A 221 -14.74 5.16 15.90
C PRO A 221 -13.86 3.99 16.33
N ASP A 222 -13.92 2.89 15.58
CA ASP A 222 -13.14 1.68 15.85
C ASP A 222 -11.63 1.87 15.60
N LEU A 223 -11.25 2.63 14.57
CA LEU A 223 -9.86 3.03 14.36
C LEU A 223 -9.37 4.01 15.44
N LYS A 224 -10.23 4.96 15.84
CA LYS A 224 -9.94 5.89 16.93
C LYS A 224 -9.67 5.14 18.25
N GLU A 225 -10.45 4.12 18.56
CA GLU A 225 -10.21 3.27 19.73
C GLU A 225 -8.86 2.56 19.68
N GLN A 226 -8.41 2.09 18.51
CA GLN A 226 -7.08 1.50 18.35
C GLN A 226 -5.97 2.52 18.63
N PHE A 227 -6.10 3.75 18.12
CA PHE A 227 -5.18 4.84 18.42
C PHE A 227 -5.10 5.10 19.93
N VAL A 228 -6.25 5.25 20.60
CA VAL A 228 -6.31 5.48 22.05
C VAL A 228 -5.64 4.34 22.81
N LYS A 229 -5.91 3.07 22.46
CA LYS A 229 -5.31 1.90 23.11
C LYS A 229 -3.78 1.91 23.01
N ILE A 230 -3.23 2.20 21.84
CA ILE A 230 -1.78 2.26 21.64
C ILE A 230 -1.16 3.42 22.44
N LEU A 231 -1.77 4.61 22.37
CA LEU A 231 -1.28 5.79 23.08
C LEU A 231 -1.29 5.61 24.60
N GLN A 232 -2.40 5.10 25.15
CA GLN A 232 -2.52 4.79 26.57
C GLN A 232 -1.60 3.65 27.00
N GLY A 233 -1.41 2.64 26.15
CA GLY A 233 -0.45 1.55 26.38
C GLY A 233 0.98 2.08 26.52
N PHE A 234 1.41 2.93 25.60
CA PHE A 234 2.73 3.56 25.66
C PHE A 234 2.86 4.46 26.90
N LYS A 235 1.87 5.32 27.17
CA LYS A 235 1.82 6.18 28.36
C LYS A 235 1.96 5.36 29.65
N SER A 236 1.25 4.23 29.75
CA SER A 236 1.31 3.34 30.91
C SER A 236 2.68 2.69 31.08
N GLN A 237 3.36 2.37 29.97
CA GLN A 237 4.68 1.75 29.99
C GLN A 237 5.79 2.72 30.43
N VAL A 238 5.73 3.99 30.02
CA VAL A 238 6.73 5.00 30.40
C VAL A 238 6.42 5.74 31.71
N GLY A 239 5.19 5.59 32.21
CA GLY A 239 4.68 6.29 33.39
C GLY A 239 4.39 7.78 33.15
N GLU A 240 3.68 8.43 34.08
CA GLU A 240 3.26 9.83 33.93
C GLU A 240 4.44 10.80 33.76
N GLU A 241 5.53 10.63 34.52
CA GLU A 241 6.71 11.49 34.37
C GLU A 241 7.44 11.28 33.04
N GLY A 242 7.58 10.02 32.60
CA GLY A 242 8.18 9.69 31.31
C GLY A 242 7.35 10.22 30.15
N TRP A 243 6.03 10.07 30.23
CA TRP A 243 5.08 10.60 29.27
C TRP A 243 5.12 12.13 29.19
N LYS A 244 5.20 12.81 30.33
CA LYS A 244 5.35 14.27 30.38
C LYS A 244 6.65 14.72 29.69
N ARG A 245 7.79 14.10 30.01
CA ARG A 245 9.08 14.40 29.36
C ARG A 245 9.06 14.12 27.85
N PHE A 246 8.31 13.11 27.42
CA PHE A 246 8.15 12.77 26.01
C PHE A 246 7.27 13.78 25.27
N THR A 247 6.08 14.09 25.80
CA THR A 247 5.16 15.08 25.23
C THR A 247 5.69 16.50 25.29
N ASP A 248 6.63 16.79 26.21
CA ASP A 248 7.33 18.07 26.27
C ASP A 248 8.16 18.37 25.00
N GLN A 249 8.56 17.34 24.26
CA GLN A 249 9.26 17.46 22.98
C GLN A 249 8.31 17.75 21.81
N PHE A 250 6.99 17.65 22.01
CA PHE A 250 6.03 17.85 20.93
C PHE A 250 5.90 19.34 20.59
N PRO A 251 5.74 19.67 19.29
CA PRO A 251 5.24 20.99 18.88
C PRO A 251 3.90 21.30 19.57
N PRO A 252 3.65 22.56 19.99
CA PRO A 252 2.41 22.91 20.70
C PRO A 252 1.11 22.45 20.00
N PRO A 253 0.96 22.59 18.66
CA PRO A 253 -0.25 22.13 17.96
C PRO A 253 -0.46 20.62 18.04
N LEU A 254 0.63 19.84 18.07
CA LEU A 254 0.55 18.38 18.21
C LEU A 254 0.04 18.02 19.60
N ARG A 255 0.61 18.63 20.65
CA ARG A 255 0.21 18.39 22.04
C ARG A 255 -1.27 18.68 22.28
N GLU A 256 -1.75 19.82 21.77
CA GLU A 256 -3.17 20.20 21.87
C GLU A 256 -4.09 19.19 21.18
N ARG A 257 -3.76 18.77 19.96
CA ARG A 257 -4.55 17.77 19.23
C ARG A 257 -4.58 16.43 19.96
N MET A 258 -3.43 15.96 20.45
CA MET A 258 -3.34 14.70 21.18
C MET A 258 -4.23 14.70 22.42
N SER A 259 -4.20 15.80 23.18
CA SER A 259 -5.04 15.97 24.36
C SER A 259 -6.53 16.04 24.00
N GLN A 260 -6.91 16.84 22.99
CA GLN A 260 -8.32 17.06 22.62
C GLN A 260 -8.97 15.84 21.98
N GLN A 261 -8.28 15.15 21.05
CA GLN A 261 -8.87 14.02 20.32
C GLN A 261 -8.75 12.70 21.08
N TYR A 262 -7.64 12.49 21.81
CA TYR A 262 -7.27 11.17 22.34
C TYR A 262 -7.10 11.12 23.87
N GLY A 263 -7.16 12.27 24.56
CA GLY A 263 -7.12 12.33 26.03
C GLY A 263 -5.78 11.93 26.63
N VAL A 264 -4.68 12.05 25.88
CA VAL A 264 -3.31 11.71 26.30
C VAL A 264 -2.39 12.91 26.23
#